data_AF-A0A228HED6-F1
#
_entry.id   AF-A0A228HED6-F1
#
_cell.length_a   1.000
_cell.length_b   1.000
_cell.length_c   1.000
_cell.angle_alpha   90.00
_cell.angle_beta   90.00
_cell.angle_gamma   90.00
#
_symmetry.space_group_name_H-M   'P 1'
#
loop_
_entity.id
_entity.type
_entity.pdbx_description
1 polymer ?
#
loop_
_entity_poly.entity_id
_entity_poly.type
_entity_poly.pdbx_seq_one_letter_code
_entity_poly.pdbx_strand_id
1 'polypeptide(L)' 'MSLTTAEQQALLNASFEGADAVDALTEVLRLAHPNAFHTQDSLSMRRFFDQPKNDLPHRGYVRACVTGSEKR' A
#
# COMPACT_ATOMS: atom_id res chain seq x y z
N MET A 1 -11.06 8.79 -4.14
CA MET A 1 -11.55 7.91 -5.21
C MET A 1 -10.83 6.59 -5.06
N SER A 2 -11.57 5.49 -5.04
CA SER A 2 -11.03 4.12 -4.89
C SER A 2 -11.17 3.40 -6.22
N LEU A 3 -10.30 2.42 -6.48
CA LEU A 3 -10.41 1.57 -7.68
C LEU A 3 -11.76 0.86 -7.72
N THR A 4 -12.33 0.73 -8.92
CA THR A 4 -13.54 -0.06 -9.17
C THR A 4 -13.27 -1.55 -8.97
N THR A 5 -14.33 -2.34 -8.78
CA THR A 5 -14.23 -3.80 -8.65
C THR A 5 -13.55 -4.44 -9.86
N ALA A 6 -13.79 -3.92 -11.07
CA ALA A 6 -13.15 -4.42 -12.29
C ALA A 6 -11.64 -4.18 -12.31
N GLU A 7 -11.19 -3.00 -11.85
CA GLU A 7 -9.77 -2.64 -11.79
C GLU A 7 -9.04 -3.44 -10.69
N GLN A 8 -9.71 -3.70 -9.57
CA GLN A 8 -9.20 -4.59 -8.53
C GLN A 8 -9.02 -6.02 -9.05
N GLN A 9 -10.00 -6.53 -9.81
CA GLN A 9 -9.90 -7.86 -10.43
C GLN A 9 -8.79 -7.92 -11.49
N ALA A 10 -8.59 -6.85 -12.26
CA ALA A 10 -7.52 -6.76 -13.23
C ALA A 10 -6.13 -6.80 -12.57
N LEU A 11 -5.95 -6.09 -11.44
CA LEU A 11 -4.73 -6.16 -10.64
C LEU A 11 -4.50 -7.57 -10.06
N LEU A 12 -5.55 -8.22 -9.58
CA LEU A 12 -5.46 -9.60 -9.11
C LEU A 12 -5.03 -10.55 -10.23
N ASN A 13 -5.58 -10.39 -11.44
CA ASN A 13 -5.21 -11.21 -12.59
C ASN A 13 -3.74 -10.97 -12.99
N ALA A 14 -3.31 -9.70 -13.08
CA ALA A 14 -1.92 -9.34 -13.36
C ALA A 14 -0.93 -9.92 -12.33
N SER A 15 -1.35 -10.05 -11.06
CA SER A 15 -0.52 -10.65 -10.02
C SER A 15 -0.16 -12.12 -10.28
N PHE A 16 -0.99 -12.84 -11.04
CA PHE A 16 -0.69 -14.21 -11.48
C PHE A 16 0.29 -14.24 -12.67
N GLU A 17 0.38 -13.18 -13.44
CA GLU A 17 1.26 -13.07 -14.61
C GLU A 17 2.68 -12.64 -14.23
N GLY A 18 2.81 -11.78 -13.21
CA GLY A 18 4.10 -11.40 -12.64
C GLY A 18 4.19 -9.92 -12.30
N ALA A 19 5.31 -9.52 -11.70
CA ALA A 19 5.54 -8.15 -11.24
C ALA A 19 5.48 -7.12 -12.39
N ASP A 20 6.03 -7.46 -13.56
CA ASP A 20 6.03 -6.56 -14.73
C ASP A 20 4.61 -6.24 -15.22
N ALA A 21 3.70 -7.22 -15.19
CA ALA A 21 2.30 -7.04 -15.57
C ALA A 21 1.55 -6.14 -14.57
N VAL A 22 1.85 -6.28 -13.28
CA VAL A 22 1.30 -5.43 -12.21
C VAL A 22 1.79 -3.99 -12.37
N ASP A 23 3.07 -3.78 -12.65
CA ASP A 23 3.65 -2.44 -12.83
C ASP A 23 3.06 -1.75 -14.06
N ALA A 24 2.95 -2.46 -15.19
CA ALA A 24 2.34 -1.94 -16.41
C ALA A 24 0.88 -1.50 -16.17
N LEU A 25 0.08 -2.33 -15.49
CA LEU A 25 -1.31 -2.00 -15.17
C LEU A 25 -1.41 -0.85 -14.15
N THR A 26 -0.48 -0.79 -13.19
CA THR A 26 -0.43 0.28 -12.19
C THR A 26 -0.19 1.64 -12.82
N GLU A 27 0.68 1.74 -13.82
CA GLU A 27 0.91 2.99 -14.56
C GLU A 27 -0.34 3.45 -15.31
N VAL A 28 -1.08 2.52 -15.94
CA VAL A 28 -2.36 2.84 -16.61
C VAL A 28 -3.38 3.36 -15.60
N LEU A 29 -3.50 2.70 -14.45
CA LEU A 29 -4.46 3.10 -13.40
C LEU A 29 -4.07 4.43 -12.74
N ARG A 30 -2.77 4.75 -12.62
CA ARG A 30 -2.30 6.05 -12.12
C ARG A 30 -2.73 7.21 -13.02
N LEU A 31 -2.67 7.00 -14.34
CA LEU A 31 -3.12 8.01 -15.32
C LEU A 31 -4.65 8.19 -15.28
N ALA A 32 -5.40 7.09 -15.18
CA ALA A 32 -6.85 7.13 -15.12
C ALA A 32 -7.37 7.71 -13.78
N HIS A 33 -6.68 7.40 -12.68
CA HIS A 33 -7.08 7.74 -11.32
C HIS A 33 -5.91 8.32 -10.51
N PRO A 34 -5.53 9.59 -10.74
CA PRO A 34 -4.37 10.21 -10.08
C PRO A 34 -4.50 10.27 -8.55
N ASN A 35 -5.74 10.21 -8.03
CA ASN A 35 -6.02 10.22 -6.60
C ASN A 35 -6.22 8.82 -5.97
N ALA A 36 -6.12 7.75 -6.77
CA ALA A 36 -6.26 6.37 -6.27
C ALA A 36 -4.94 5.79 -5.74
N PHE A 37 -3.80 6.42 -6.09
CA PHE A 37 -2.47 6.01 -5.66
C PHE A 37 -1.87 7.04 -4.72
N HIS A 38 -0.98 6.59 -3.85
CA HIS A 38 -0.22 7.51 -3.02
C HIS A 38 0.89 8.17 -3.82
N THR A 39 0.95 9.49 -3.73
CA THR A 39 2.10 10.31 -4.10
C THR A 39 3.20 10.23 -3.03
N GLN A 40 4.42 10.65 -3.35
CA GLN A 40 5.52 10.70 -2.39
C GLN A 40 5.15 11.52 -1.13
N ASP A 41 4.44 12.63 -1.31
CA ASP A 41 3.94 13.48 -0.23
C ASP A 41 2.91 12.76 0.65
N SER A 42 1.92 12.09 0.04
CA SER A 42 0.88 11.36 0.79
C SER A 42 1.38 10.06 1.43
N LEU A 43 2.38 9.40 0.81
CA LEU A 43 3.11 8.29 1.42
C LEU A 43 3.80 8.73 2.71
N SER A 44 4.42 9.90 2.71
CA SER A 44 5.17 10.41 3.86
C SER A 44 4.30 10.73 5.09
N MET A 45 2.99 10.90 4.90
CA MET A 45 2.02 11.15 5.97
C MET A 45 1.37 9.87 6.52
N ARG A 46 1.57 8.71 5.89
CA ARG A 46 0.93 7.45 6.29
C ARG A 46 1.79 6.70 7.32
N ARG A 47 1.12 6.13 8.33
CA ARG A 47 1.70 5.21 9.30
C ARG A 47 1.43 3.77 8.83
N PHE A 48 2.46 2.95 8.77
CA PHE A 48 2.33 1.53 8.47
C PHE A 48 2.12 0.74 9.78
N PHE A 49 1.22 -0.24 9.76
CA PHE A 49 0.93 -1.09 10.93
C PHE A 49 1.97 -2.19 11.12
N ASP A 50 2.59 -2.66 10.05
CA ASP A 50 3.58 -3.72 10.06
C ASP A 50 4.96 -3.21 9.61
N GLN A 51 6.00 -3.78 10.21
CA GLN A 51 7.37 -3.40 9.91
C GLN A 51 7.67 -3.94 8.50
N PRO A 52 8.05 -3.09 7.56
CA PRO A 52 8.36 -3.56 6.20
C PRO A 52 9.57 -4.49 6.26
N LYS A 53 9.51 -5.61 5.54
CA LYS A 53 10.52 -6.69 5.58
C LYS A 53 11.93 -6.28 5.12
N ASN A 54 12.09 -5.12 4.49
CA ASN A 54 13.35 -4.64 3.91
C ASN A 54 13.79 -3.31 4.54
N ASP A 55 15.11 -3.08 4.55
CA ASP A 55 15.85 -1.87 5.00
C ASP A 55 15.56 -0.60 4.17
N LEU A 56 14.33 -0.45 3.72
CA LEU A 56 13.86 0.80 3.13
C LEU A 56 13.70 1.84 4.26
N PRO A 57 14.07 3.11 4.03
CA PRO A 57 13.84 4.15 5.01
C PRO A 57 12.34 4.43 5.16
N HIS A 58 11.80 4.27 6.38
CA HIS A 58 10.37 4.46 6.68
C HIS A 58 10.16 5.66 7.60
N ARG A 59 9.16 6.49 7.31
CA ARG A 59 8.80 7.68 8.12
C ARG A 59 7.76 7.42 9.22
N GLY A 60 7.24 6.18 9.37
CA GLY A 60 6.36 5.84 10.49
C GLY A 60 5.83 4.40 10.52
N TYR A 61 5.98 3.74 11.66
CA TYR A 61 5.53 2.38 12.01
C TYR A 61 4.78 2.42 13.34
N VAL A 62 3.68 1.67 13.51
CA VAL A 62 2.98 1.56 14.81
C VAL A 62 2.58 0.12 15.14
N ARG A 63 3.33 -0.48 16.06
CA ARG A 63 2.78 -1.45 17.02
C ARG A 63 2.52 -0.72 18.35
N ALA A 64 1.26 -0.59 18.74
CA ALA A 64 0.92 -0.22 20.11
C ALA A 64 1.23 -1.41 21.03
N CYS A 65 1.84 -1.13 22.19
CA CYS A 65 2.32 -2.10 23.16
C CYS A 65 1.33 -3.23 23.42
N VAL A 66 1.86 -4.44 23.61
CA VAL A 66 1.19 -5.52 24.35
C VAL A 66 0.52 -4.88 25.55
N THR A 67 -0.82 -4.82 25.57
CA THR A 67 -1.57 -4.46 26.78
C THR A 67 -1.46 -5.63 27.76
N GLY A 68 -0.28 -5.74 28.35
CA GLY A 68 0.01 -6.40 29.61
C GLY A 68 0.50 -5.33 30.58
N SER A 69 -0.32 -4.30 30.80
CA SER A 69 -0.19 -3.41 31.95
C SER A 69 -1.48 -3.52 32.75
N GLU A 70 -1.72 -4.72 33.29
CA GLU A 70 -2.57 -4.83 34.47
C GLU A 70 -1.75 -4.29 35.64
N LYS A 71 -2.00 -3.04 36.00
CA LYS A 71 -1.58 -2.50 37.29
C LYS A 71 -2.51 -3.11 38.35
N ARG A 72 -1.94 -3.87 39.28
CA ARG A 72 -2.09 -3.65 40.73
C ARG A 72 -0.98 -4.38 41.48
#